data_AF-A0A357MC89-F1
#
_entry.id   AF-A0A357MC89-F1
#
_cell.length_a   1.000
_cell.length_b   1.000
_cell.length_c   1.000
_cell.angle_alpha   90.00
_cell.angle_beta   90.00
_cell.angle_gamma   90.00
#
_symmetry.space_group_name_H-M   'P 1'
#
loop_
_entity.id
_entity.type
_entity.pdbx_description
1 polymer ?
#
loop_
_entity_poly.entity_id
_entity_poly.type
_entity_poly.pdbx_seq_one_letter_code
_entity_poly.pdbx_strand_id
1 'polypeptide(L)' 'MKQYLTIDEWSIIEESFDPQTQEISESVFSLGNGFMGGRANFEEQYSGSSLQGSYMAGVYYPDKTRVGWWN' A
#
# COMPACT_ATOMS: atom_id res chain seq x y z
N MET A 1 6.13 12.90 -12.44
CA MET A 1 5.03 12.54 -11.52
C MET A 1 3.96 13.61 -11.62
N LYS A 2 2.68 13.22 -11.65
CA LYS A 2 1.54 14.15 -11.74
C LYS A 2 1.05 14.41 -10.31
N GLN A 3 0.94 15.68 -9.93
CA GLN A 3 0.32 16.04 -8.65
C GLN A 3 -1.20 15.83 -8.78
N TYR A 4 -1.75 14.86 -8.04
CA TYR A 4 -3.19 14.55 -8.02
C TYR A 4 -3.81 14.65 -6.62
N LEU A 5 -2.98 14.72 -5.58
CA LEU A 5 -3.41 14.95 -4.22
C LEU A 5 -3.50 16.46 -3.96
N THR A 6 -4.58 16.86 -3.29
CA THR A 6 -4.79 18.24 -2.87
C THR A 6 -3.79 18.59 -1.78
N ILE A 7 -3.21 19.79 -1.87
CA ILE A 7 -2.27 20.31 -0.87
C ILE A 7 -3.08 20.88 0.28
N ASP A 8 -2.91 20.30 1.46
CA ASP A 8 -3.48 20.74 2.73
C ASP A 8 -2.39 20.71 3.81
N GLU A 9 -2.55 21.51 4.87
CA GLU A 9 -1.53 21.67 5.91
C GLU A 9 -1.36 20.44 6.80
N TRP A 10 -2.44 19.70 7.05
CA TRP A 10 -2.44 18.57 7.99
C TRP A 10 -3.05 17.30 7.40
N SER A 11 -3.66 17.40 6.23
CA SER A 11 -4.37 16.29 5.59
C SER A 11 -3.73 15.93 4.26
N ILE A 12 -3.78 14.64 3.92
CA ILE A 12 -3.60 14.18 2.55
C ILE A 12 -5.01 13.93 2.01
N ILE A 13 -5.34 14.52 0.86
CA ILE A 13 -6.71 14.47 0.32
C ILE A 13 -6.66 14.06 -1.15
N GLU A 14 -7.43 13.04 -1.50
CA GLU A 14 -7.72 12.64 -2.88
C GLU A 14 -9.19 12.94 -3.15
N GLU A 15 -9.48 13.91 -4.03
CA GLU A 15 -10.86 14.38 -4.28
C GLU A 15 -11.62 13.52 -5.29
N SER A 16 -10.90 12.72 -6.09
CA SER A 16 -11.47 11.89 -7.13
C SER A 16 -10.72 10.57 -7.23
N PHE A 17 -11.47 9.48 -7.37
CA PHE A 17 -10.90 8.16 -7.58
C PHE A 17 -10.41 7.97 -9.02
N ASP A 18 -9.13 7.59 -9.18
CA ASP A 18 -8.54 7.13 -10.44
C ASP A 18 -7.93 5.72 -10.27
N PRO A 19 -8.46 4.69 -10.97
CA PRO A 19 -7.93 3.33 -10.91
C PRO A 19 -6.44 3.20 -11.26
N GLN A 20 -5.87 4.13 -12.03
CA GLN A 20 -4.46 4.09 -12.42
C GLN A 20 -3.51 4.49 -11.29
N THR A 21 -4.01 5.22 -10.29
CA THR A 21 -3.23 5.68 -9.13
C THR A 21 -3.52 4.88 -7.86
N GLN A 22 -4.42 3.89 -7.93
CA GLN A 22 -4.88 3.13 -6.77
C GLN A 22 -3.73 2.53 -5.93
N GLU A 23 -2.78 1.82 -6.53
CA GLU A 23 -1.65 1.23 -5.79
C GLU A 23 -0.75 2.29 -5.13
N ILE A 24 -0.67 3.50 -5.71
CA ILE A 24 0.05 4.63 -5.13
C ILE A 24 -0.74 5.15 -3.93
N SER A 25 -2.03 5.42 -4.09
CA SER A 25 -2.92 5.88 -3.01
C SER A 25 -2.95 4.90 -1.84
N GLU A 26 -3.07 3.59 -2.09
CA GLU A 26 -2.96 2.55 -1.06
C GLU A 26 -1.67 2.64 -0.24
N SER A 27 -0.56 3.03 -0.88
CA SER A 27 0.73 3.25 -0.21
C SER A 27 0.74 4.54 0.60
N VAL A 28 0.24 5.64 0.03
CA VAL A 28 0.26 6.98 0.64
C VAL A 28 -0.65 7.05 1.87
N PHE A 29 -1.85 6.49 1.77
CA PHE A 29 -2.87 6.53 2.82
C PHE A 29 -2.74 5.41 3.86
N SER A 30 -1.65 4.64 3.82
CA SER A 30 -1.39 3.54 4.77
C SER A 30 -1.43 4.01 6.24
N LEU A 31 -1.93 3.16 7.11
CA LEU A 31 -1.98 3.41 8.56
C LEU A 31 -1.14 2.38 9.32
N GLY A 32 -0.64 2.77 10.49
CA GLY A 32 0.09 1.85 11.38
C GLY A 32 0.25 2.40 12.79
N ASN A 33 0.42 1.50 13.76
CA ASN A 33 0.56 1.83 15.18
C ASN A 33 1.86 1.29 15.80
N GLY A 34 2.83 0.91 14.96
CA GLY A 34 4.11 0.31 15.36
C GLY A 34 4.04 -1.20 15.66
N PHE A 35 2.89 -1.72 16.09
CA PHE A 35 2.67 -3.16 16.24
C PHE A 35 2.13 -3.80 14.96
N MET A 36 1.27 -3.08 14.24
CA MET A 36 0.72 -3.49 12.96
C MET A 36 0.59 -2.30 12.02
N GLY A 37 0.49 -2.60 10.73
CA GLY A 37 0.21 -1.61 9.70
C GLY A 37 -0.47 -2.25 8.49
N GLY A 38 -1.27 -1.46 7.80
CA GLY A 38 -1.99 -1.89 6.60
C GLY A 38 -1.89 -0.83 5.52
N ARG A 39 -1.85 -1.28 4.28
CA ARG A 39 -2.11 -0.43 3.13
C ARG A 39 -3.55 0.06 3.20
N ALA A 40 -3.83 1.22 2.60
CA ALA A 40 -5.20 1.75 2.50
C ALA A 40 -5.99 1.03 1.40
N ASN A 41 -6.07 -0.29 1.51
CA ASN A 41 -6.91 -1.10 0.65
C ASN A 41 -8.39 -0.76 0.90
N PHE A 42 -9.23 -0.88 -0.13
CA PHE A 42 -10.68 -0.84 0.05
C PHE A 42 -11.12 -2.08 0.83
N GLU A 43 -12.03 -1.89 1.79
CA GLU A 43 -12.59 -2.98 2.62
C GLU A 43 -13.60 -3.80 1.82
N GLU A 44 -14.31 -3.16 0.89
CA GLU A 44 -15.13 -3.83 -0.11
C GLU A 44 -14.28 -4.50 -1.20
N GLN A 45 -14.90 -5.43 -1.91
CA GLN A 45 -14.24 -6.07 -3.04
C GLN A 45 -13.93 -5.03 -4.14
N TYR A 46 -12.63 -4.82 -4.37
CA TYR A 46 -12.12 -4.08 -5.52
C TYR A 46 -11.58 -5.06 -6.57
N SER A 47 -11.90 -4.83 -7.84
CA SER A 47 -11.52 -5.72 -8.96
C SER A 47 -10.42 -5.17 -9.86
N GLY A 48 -9.96 -3.93 -9.62
CA GLY A 48 -8.86 -3.32 -10.36
C GLY A 48 -7.48 -3.71 -9.84
N SER A 49 -6.44 -3.06 -10.37
CA SER A 49 -5.06 -3.25 -9.89
C SER A 49 -4.91 -2.74 -8.46
N SER A 50 -4.41 -3.60 -7.58
CA SER A 50 -4.31 -3.34 -6.15
C SER A 50 -3.22 -4.24 -5.56
N LEU A 51 -2.55 -3.74 -4.51
CA LEU A 51 -1.65 -4.55 -3.71
C LEU A 51 -2.24 -4.67 -2.30
N GLN A 52 -2.84 -5.82 -2.02
CA GLN A 52 -3.39 -6.13 -0.70
C GLN A 52 -2.26 -6.38 0.30
N GLY A 53 -2.26 -5.67 1.43
CA GLY A 53 -1.15 -5.76 2.38
C GLY A 53 -1.50 -5.32 3.80
N SER A 54 -1.46 -6.30 4.71
CA SER A 54 -1.53 -6.10 6.16
C SER A 54 -0.36 -6.82 6.82
N TYR A 55 0.34 -6.13 7.72
CA TYR A 55 1.61 -6.58 8.27
C TYR A 55 1.59 -6.49 9.80
N MET A 56 2.11 -7.52 10.44
CA MET A 56 2.25 -7.61 11.90
C MET A 56 3.74 -7.58 12.23
N ALA A 57 4.15 -6.66 13.09
CA ALA A 57 5.56 -6.50 13.47
C ALA A 57 6.11 -7.80 14.07
N GLY A 58 7.25 -8.25 13.55
CA GLY A 58 7.91 -9.49 13.99
C GLY A 58 7.33 -10.78 13.39
N VAL A 59 6.25 -10.72 12.61
CA VAL A 59 5.72 -11.87 11.88
C VAL A 59 6.29 -11.87 10.46
N TYR A 60 7.14 -12.86 10.15
CA TYR A 60 7.75 -13.03 8.83
C TYR A 60 7.78 -14.50 8.43
N TYR A 61 7.93 -14.75 7.14
CA TYR A 61 8.12 -16.09 6.59
C TYR A 61 9.53 -16.21 6.00
N PRO A 62 10.34 -17.21 6.41
CA PRO A 62 11.66 -17.44 5.84
C PRO A 62 11.52 -18.09 4.46
N ASP A 63 11.23 -17.28 3.46
CA ASP A 63 11.03 -17.78 2.10
C ASP A 63 12.28 -18.49 1.56
N LYS A 64 12.07 -19.49 0.71
CA LYS A 64 13.16 -20.29 0.16
C LYS A 64 14.08 -19.40 -0.66
N THR A 65 15.38 -19.55 -0.43
CA THR A 65 16.41 -18.86 -1.21
C THR A 65 16.20 -19.05 -2.71
N ARG A 66 16.04 -17.95 -3.45
CA ARG A 66 15.99 -17.92 -4.91
C ARG A 66 17.19 -17.15 -5.44
N VAL A 67 18.01 -17.81 -6.22
CA VAL A 67 19.28 -17.28 -6.77
C VAL A 67 19.45 -17.68 -8.23
N GLY A 68 20.16 -16.86 -9.00
CA GLY A 68 20.45 -17.15 -10.41
C GLY A 68 21.34 -18.39 -10.61
N TRP A 69 22.25 -18.66 -9.67
CA TRP A 69 23.15 -19.81 -9.68
C TRP A 69 23.54 -20.17 -8.24
N TRP A 70 23.58 -21.46 -7.96
CA TRP A 70 24.08 -22.05 -6.72
C TRP A 70 25.21 -22.99 -7.14
N ASN A 71 26.45 -22.68 -6.76
CA ASN A 71 27.60 -23.53 -7.08
C ASN A 71 27.53 -24.87 -6.34
#